data_AF-A0A4P7N9C1-F1
#
_entry.id   AF-A0A4P7N9C1-F1
#
_cell.length_a   1.000
_cell.length_b   1.000
_cell.length_c   1.000
_cell.angle_alpha   90.00
_cell.angle_beta   90.00
_cell.angle_gamma   90.00
#
_symmetry.space_group_name_H-M   'P 1'
#
loop_
_entity.id
_entity.type
_entity.pdbx_description
1 polymer ?
#
loop_
_entity_poly.entity_id
_entity_poly.type
_entity_poly.pdbx_seq_one_letter_code
_entity_poly.pdbx_strand_id
1 'polypeptide(L)'
;MKQRITSLVCGLLGLLLLCDTVAAYDVRAGFGVNRRKGMVKRRVKGSTSNVERSFIGNVPYGEVITQCKKSKVVALTFDDGPSIYTEQVLNLLKQHNAKATFFLTANNGQWPMESEPWSGLVRRMMAEGHQIAHHSWSHQDMSVLDADTRKDEIVRAEEAFANVLGGRFPTYFRPPYGSCNADCLAQARRLGYHVVTWDVDSDDWRYQTEIERSERQVEDGVAAGGSIVLAHDIHYNSSTRLTQFMLELLARKGLRAVTVGECLEDPAEFWYREASASSGSGSSAATAPSKPKPKPKPGATSKLKASTDGRCGGDVTCSDTHWGSCCSRYGWCGSTADHCNAGCQSQFGQCT
;
A
#
# COMPACT_ATOMS: atom_id res chain seq x y z
N MET A 1 -32.88 50.19 -43.86
CA MET A 1 -33.44 48.85 -44.18
C MET A 1 -34.04 48.30 -42.89
N LYS A 2 -35.38 48.39 -42.71
CA LYS A 2 -36.36 47.28 -42.81
C LYS A 2 -36.03 46.13 -41.85
N GLN A 3 -36.85 45.66 -40.89
CA GLN A 3 -38.30 45.77 -40.66
C GLN A 3 -38.70 45.19 -39.27
N ARG A 4 -39.76 45.77 -38.66
CA ARG A 4 -40.89 45.17 -37.85
C ARG A 4 -40.58 44.51 -36.49
N ILE A 5 -40.98 45.04 -35.32
CA ILE A 5 -42.32 45.25 -34.70
C ILE A 5 -43.08 43.95 -34.41
N THR A 6 -43.20 43.59 -33.12
CA THR A 6 -44.49 43.32 -32.43
C THR A 6 -44.34 43.29 -30.90
N SER A 7 -45.21 44.03 -30.21
CA SER A 7 -45.44 44.13 -28.76
C SER A 7 -46.43 43.09 -28.23
N LEU A 8 -46.43 42.82 -26.92
CA LEU A 8 -47.61 42.52 -26.05
C LEU A 8 -47.08 42.42 -24.58
N VAL A 9 -47.32 43.32 -23.61
CA VAL A 9 -48.53 43.83 -22.90
C VAL A 9 -48.90 43.03 -21.63
N CYS A 10 -49.17 43.79 -20.55
CA CYS A 10 -49.77 43.48 -19.22
C CYS A 10 -48.87 42.84 -18.15
N GLY A 11 -48.84 43.28 -16.90
CA GLY A 11 -49.58 44.33 -16.19
C GLY A 11 -49.45 44.18 -14.66
N LEU A 12 -49.22 45.31 -13.99
CA LEU A 12 -49.51 45.71 -12.59
C LEU A 12 -49.29 44.79 -11.37
N LEU A 13 -48.59 45.40 -10.40
CA LEU A 13 -48.65 45.41 -8.92
C LEU A 13 -47.26 45.08 -8.37
N GLY A 14 -46.50 46.00 -7.75
CA GLY A 14 -46.91 46.99 -6.78
C GLY A 14 -46.45 46.52 -5.40
N LEU A 15 -45.40 47.19 -4.88
CA LEU A 15 -44.96 47.28 -3.48
C LEU A 15 -43.71 46.49 -3.02
N LEU A 16 -42.85 47.27 -2.36
CA LEU A 16 -41.78 46.96 -1.40
C LEU A 16 -40.35 46.74 -1.93
N LEU A 17 -39.65 47.87 -2.03
CA LEU A 17 -38.21 47.98 -1.84
C LEU A 17 -37.79 47.34 -0.51
N LEU A 18 -36.85 46.41 -0.57
CA LEU A 18 -35.71 46.35 0.34
C LEU A 18 -34.47 46.07 -0.50
N CYS A 19 -33.52 46.99 -0.41
CA CYS A 19 -32.17 46.85 -0.94
C CYS A 19 -31.54 45.56 -0.42
N ASP A 20 -31.02 44.74 -1.33
CA ASP A 20 -29.75 44.07 -1.09
C ASP A 20 -28.99 43.96 -2.40
N THR A 21 -27.76 44.45 -2.36
CA THR A 21 -26.84 44.62 -3.47
C THR A 21 -26.36 43.29 -4.00
N VAL A 22 -26.76 42.92 -5.21
CA VAL A 22 -26.07 41.88 -5.99
C VAL A 22 -24.81 42.52 -6.57
N ALA A 23 -23.71 42.42 -5.84
CA ALA A 23 -22.39 42.71 -6.39
C ALA A 23 -22.02 41.58 -7.37
N ALA A 24 -22.06 41.92 -8.66
CA ALA A 24 -21.40 41.15 -9.70
C ALA A 24 -19.90 41.07 -9.37
N TYR A 25 -19.43 39.90 -8.96
CA TYR A 25 -18.00 39.64 -8.87
C TYR A 25 -17.49 39.14 -10.21
N ASP A 26 -16.64 40.01 -10.77
CA ASP A 26 -15.83 39.90 -11.95
C ASP A 26 -15.06 38.56 -12.00
N VAL A 27 -15.28 37.79 -13.07
CA VAL A 27 -14.55 36.56 -13.39
C VAL A 27 -13.20 36.97 -13.97
N ARG A 28 -12.27 37.30 -13.09
CA ARG A 28 -10.84 37.44 -13.43
C ARG A 28 -9.95 37.22 -12.20
N ALA A 29 -9.97 36.00 -11.68
CA ALA A 29 -8.93 35.50 -10.79
C ALA A 29 -8.05 34.53 -11.58
N GLY A 30 -6.78 34.91 -11.73
CA GLY A 30 -5.82 34.27 -12.61
C GLY A 30 -5.54 32.80 -12.30
N PHE A 31 -5.15 32.10 -13.36
CA PHE A 31 -4.42 30.83 -13.31
C PHE A 31 -3.09 31.01 -12.58
N GLY A 32 -3.14 31.05 -11.26
CA GLY A 32 -2.00 30.77 -10.41
C GLY A 32 -1.80 29.26 -10.35
N VAL A 33 -1.03 28.71 -11.28
CA VAL A 33 -0.49 27.35 -11.13
C VAL A 33 0.43 27.39 -9.92
N ASN A 34 -0.13 27.07 -8.75
CA ASN A 34 0.65 26.86 -7.55
C ASN A 34 1.32 25.50 -7.69
N ARG A 35 2.41 25.45 -8.48
CA ARG A 35 3.37 24.34 -8.45
C ARG A 35 3.99 24.34 -7.06
N ARG A 36 3.31 23.71 -6.09
CA ARG A 36 3.95 23.29 -4.87
C ARG A 36 5.05 22.33 -5.30
N LYS A 37 6.28 22.86 -5.22
CA LYS A 37 7.54 22.12 -5.32
C LYS A 37 7.37 20.78 -4.62
N GLY A 38 7.76 19.72 -5.34
CA GLY A 38 7.60 18.33 -4.93
C GLY A 38 7.81 18.16 -3.44
N MET A 39 6.79 17.61 -2.77
CA MET A 39 6.93 17.07 -1.44
C MET A 39 8.07 16.06 -1.53
N VAL A 40 9.23 16.39 -0.97
CA VAL A 40 10.34 15.44 -0.85
C VAL A 40 9.78 14.30 0.00
N LYS A 41 9.34 13.21 -0.67
CA LYS A 41 8.81 12.01 -0.02
C LYS A 41 9.92 11.55 0.91
N ARG A 42 9.71 11.69 2.21
CA ARG A 42 10.66 11.20 3.21
C ARG A 42 10.56 9.69 3.14
N ARG A 43 11.38 9.07 2.29
CA ARG A 43 11.48 7.61 2.19
C ARG A 43 11.76 7.09 3.60
N VAL A 44 11.01 6.09 4.03
CA VAL A 44 11.27 5.43 5.31
C VAL A 44 12.73 4.96 5.27
N LYS A 45 13.50 5.37 6.28
CA LYS A 45 14.92 5.02 6.37
C LYS A 45 15.04 3.64 7.01
N GLY A 46 15.56 2.68 6.26
CA GLY A 46 15.86 1.34 6.75
C GLY A 46 14.78 0.33 6.41
N SER A 47 15.11 -0.94 6.67
CA SER A 47 14.23 -2.06 6.35
C SER A 47 13.22 -2.33 7.44
N THR A 48 11.99 -2.67 7.05
CA THR A 48 10.93 -3.10 7.98
C THR A 48 11.18 -4.49 8.57
N SER A 49 12.17 -5.23 8.07
CA SER A 49 12.56 -6.56 8.58
C SER A 49 12.90 -6.59 10.09
N ASN A 50 13.26 -5.45 10.67
CA ASN A 50 13.57 -5.31 12.11
C ASN A 50 12.42 -4.72 12.94
N VAL A 51 11.28 -4.39 12.32
CA VAL A 51 10.10 -3.89 13.03
C VAL A 51 9.50 -5.02 13.88
N GLU A 52 9.13 -4.70 15.12
CA GLU A 52 8.51 -5.66 16.04
C GLU A 52 7.22 -6.24 15.45
N ARG A 53 7.05 -7.56 15.53
CA ARG A 53 5.92 -8.31 14.93
C ARG A 53 4.92 -8.81 15.97
N SER A 54 4.59 -7.98 16.95
CA SER A 54 3.62 -8.29 18.00
C SER A 54 2.26 -8.65 17.39
N PHE A 55 1.61 -9.67 17.97
CA PHE A 55 0.28 -10.10 17.62
C PHE A 55 -0.71 -9.37 18.52
N ILE A 56 -1.56 -8.53 17.91
CA ILE A 56 -2.51 -7.67 18.61
C ILE A 56 -3.90 -8.01 18.07
N GLY A 57 -4.91 -7.94 18.92
CA GLY A 57 -6.28 -8.30 18.55
C GLY A 57 -6.51 -9.81 18.54
N ASN A 58 -7.69 -10.20 18.03
CA ASN A 58 -8.17 -11.59 18.07
C ASN A 58 -8.17 -12.28 16.70
N VAL A 59 -7.82 -11.54 15.63
CA VAL A 59 -7.74 -12.11 14.28
C VAL A 59 -6.47 -12.97 14.18
N PRO A 60 -6.54 -14.22 13.68
CA PRO A 60 -5.40 -15.12 13.68
C PRO A 60 -4.28 -14.65 12.73
N TYR A 61 -3.04 -15.01 13.07
CA TYR A 61 -1.83 -14.67 12.31
C TYR A 61 -1.22 -15.90 11.65
N GLY A 62 -0.94 -15.81 10.35
CA GLY A 62 -0.42 -16.92 9.54
C GLY A 62 -1.38 -18.10 9.41
N GLU A 63 -2.68 -17.83 9.43
CA GLU A 63 -3.74 -18.79 9.18
C GLU A 63 -4.66 -18.21 8.11
N VAL A 64 -5.20 -19.08 7.25
CA VAL A 64 -6.07 -18.66 6.14
C VAL A 64 -7.44 -18.27 6.69
N ILE A 65 -7.88 -17.06 6.34
CA ILE A 65 -9.19 -16.49 6.67
C ILE A 65 -9.97 -16.32 5.37
N THR A 66 -11.13 -16.98 5.28
CA THR A 66 -11.99 -16.94 4.08
C THR A 66 -13.32 -16.25 4.30
N GLN A 67 -13.75 -16.05 5.55
CA GLN A 67 -15.11 -15.58 5.87
C GLN A 67 -15.12 -14.47 6.91
N CYS A 68 -16.18 -13.67 6.90
CA CYS A 68 -16.48 -12.72 7.96
C CYS A 68 -16.91 -13.40 9.25
N LYS A 69 -16.55 -12.77 10.37
CA LYS A 69 -17.10 -13.11 11.69
C LYS A 69 -18.41 -12.36 11.94
N LYS A 70 -18.50 -11.12 11.47
CA LYS A 70 -19.67 -10.26 11.61
C LYS A 70 -20.79 -10.70 10.66
N SER A 71 -22.02 -10.78 11.18
CA SER A 71 -23.19 -11.10 10.36
C SER A 71 -23.71 -9.87 9.58
N LYS A 72 -24.48 -10.12 8.51
CA LYS A 72 -25.12 -9.11 7.65
C LYS A 72 -24.14 -8.13 6.97
N VAL A 73 -22.89 -8.53 6.81
CA VAL A 73 -21.87 -7.76 6.09
C VAL A 73 -21.19 -8.64 5.06
N VAL A 74 -20.66 -8.00 4.03
CA VAL A 74 -19.80 -8.63 3.01
C VAL A 74 -18.60 -7.71 2.80
N ALA A 75 -17.40 -8.28 2.77
CA ALA A 75 -16.18 -7.59 2.41
C ALA A 75 -15.97 -7.71 0.89
N LEU A 76 -16.22 -6.62 0.17
CA LEU A 76 -15.80 -6.50 -1.22
C LEU A 76 -14.29 -6.22 -1.25
N THR A 77 -13.54 -7.05 -1.95
CA THR A 77 -12.08 -6.95 -2.00
C THR A 77 -11.57 -6.88 -3.44
N PHE A 78 -10.54 -6.07 -3.65
CA PHE A 78 -9.95 -5.80 -4.96
C PHE A 78 -8.45 -6.02 -4.93
N ASP A 79 -7.95 -6.88 -5.81
CA ASP A 79 -6.53 -7.25 -5.89
C ASP A 79 -5.82 -6.54 -7.06
N ASP A 80 -4.49 -6.62 -7.05
CA ASP A 80 -3.54 -6.20 -8.10
C ASP A 80 -3.38 -4.71 -8.38
N GLY A 81 -4.32 -3.90 -7.91
CA GLY A 81 -4.28 -2.46 -8.05
C GLY A 81 -3.12 -1.79 -7.29
N PRO A 82 -3.07 -0.44 -7.34
CA PRO A 82 -4.01 0.43 -8.04
C PRO A 82 -3.78 0.44 -9.56
N SER A 83 -4.80 0.83 -10.32
CA SER A 83 -4.82 0.86 -11.78
C SER A 83 -5.46 2.15 -12.32
N ILE A 84 -5.53 2.28 -13.64
CA ILE A 84 -6.30 3.33 -14.32
C ILE A 84 -7.81 3.28 -14.03
N TYR A 85 -8.35 2.16 -13.53
CA TYR A 85 -9.77 1.98 -13.26
C TYR A 85 -10.14 2.12 -11.77
N THR A 86 -9.15 2.09 -10.87
CA THR A 86 -9.36 2.21 -9.42
C THR A 86 -10.13 3.47 -9.03
N GLU A 87 -9.93 4.59 -9.73
CA GLU A 87 -10.68 5.83 -9.48
C GLU A 87 -12.19 5.62 -9.64
N GLN A 88 -12.61 4.83 -10.63
CA GLN A 88 -14.01 4.51 -10.86
C GLN A 88 -14.59 3.66 -9.73
N VAL A 89 -13.84 2.66 -9.25
CA VAL A 89 -14.24 1.83 -8.09
C VAL A 89 -14.46 2.70 -6.86
N LEU A 90 -13.53 3.60 -6.55
CA LEU A 90 -13.66 4.53 -5.40
C LEU A 90 -14.88 5.45 -5.55
N ASN A 91 -15.17 5.93 -6.76
CA ASN A 91 -16.36 6.73 -7.02
C ASN A 91 -17.66 5.94 -6.76
N LEU A 92 -17.74 4.71 -7.24
CA LEU A 92 -18.91 3.84 -6.99
C LEU A 92 -19.07 3.52 -5.50
N LEU A 93 -18.00 3.13 -4.82
CA LEU A 93 -18.04 2.86 -3.38
C LEU A 93 -18.53 4.09 -2.59
N LYS A 94 -18.06 5.29 -2.93
CA LYS A 94 -18.50 6.54 -2.31
C LYS A 94 -19.98 6.83 -2.57
N GLN A 95 -20.46 6.64 -3.80
CA GLN A 95 -21.86 6.84 -4.17
C GLN A 95 -22.81 5.93 -3.37
N HIS A 96 -22.38 4.70 -3.10
CA HIS A 96 -23.16 3.72 -2.34
C HIS A 96 -22.88 3.73 -0.83
N ASN A 97 -22.09 4.69 -0.33
CA ASN A 97 -21.64 4.75 1.07
C ASN A 97 -21.06 3.42 1.58
N ALA A 98 -20.34 2.72 0.71
CA ALA A 98 -19.73 1.43 0.95
C ALA A 98 -18.24 1.56 1.31
N LYS A 99 -17.72 0.56 2.03
CA LYS A 99 -16.28 0.37 2.23
C LYS A 99 -15.84 -0.95 1.59
N ALA A 100 -14.55 -1.05 1.32
CA ALA A 100 -13.92 -2.16 0.62
C ALA A 100 -12.48 -2.32 1.13
N THR A 101 -11.85 -3.42 0.76
CA THR A 101 -10.43 -3.68 1.03
C THR A 101 -9.67 -3.84 -0.27
N PHE A 102 -8.56 -3.12 -0.41
CA PHE A 102 -7.72 -3.20 -1.59
C PHE A 102 -6.42 -3.91 -1.24
N PHE A 103 -6.18 -5.09 -1.80
CA PHE A 103 -4.92 -5.82 -1.68
C PHE A 103 -3.99 -5.37 -2.80
N LEU A 104 -3.09 -4.44 -2.49
CA LEU A 104 -2.28 -3.78 -3.49
C LEU A 104 -0.96 -4.51 -3.71
N THR A 105 -0.58 -4.68 -4.97
CA THR A 105 0.77 -5.11 -5.35
C THR A 105 1.66 -3.88 -5.40
N ALA A 106 2.81 -3.91 -4.71
CA ALA A 106 3.65 -2.70 -4.62
C ALA A 106 4.26 -2.32 -5.97
N ASN A 107 4.66 -3.32 -6.78
CA ASN A 107 5.29 -3.13 -8.07
C ASN A 107 4.92 -4.24 -9.07
N ASN A 108 3.70 -4.17 -9.60
CA ASN A 108 3.19 -5.08 -10.64
C ASN A 108 3.64 -4.69 -12.07
N GLY A 109 4.79 -4.02 -12.21
CA GLY A 109 5.33 -3.55 -13.49
C GLY A 109 4.63 -2.30 -14.06
N GLN A 110 3.35 -2.41 -14.46
CA GLN A 110 2.65 -1.33 -15.19
C GLN A 110 2.26 -0.14 -14.29
N TRP A 111 1.85 -0.42 -13.04
CA TRP A 111 1.34 0.59 -12.11
C TRP A 111 2.01 0.51 -10.75
N PRO A 112 3.31 0.88 -10.65
CA PRO A 112 4.03 0.85 -9.39
C PRO A 112 3.39 1.79 -8.37
N MET A 113 2.94 1.24 -7.24
CA MET A 113 2.12 1.91 -6.23
C MET A 113 2.70 3.26 -5.75
N GLU A 114 4.03 3.37 -5.66
CA GLU A 114 4.70 4.59 -5.17
C GLU A 114 4.72 5.75 -6.18
N SER A 115 4.45 5.49 -7.46
CA SER A 115 4.46 6.49 -8.52
C SER A 115 3.14 7.26 -8.57
N GLU A 116 3.16 8.49 -9.09
CA GLU A 116 1.91 9.19 -9.42
C GLU A 116 1.38 8.70 -10.77
N PRO A 117 0.04 8.63 -10.97
CA PRO A 117 -1.03 9.05 -10.04
C PRO A 117 -1.41 7.99 -8.98
N TRP A 118 -0.81 6.81 -9.02
CA TRP A 118 -1.17 5.64 -8.22
C TRP A 118 -1.11 5.92 -6.71
N SER A 119 -0.02 6.51 -6.23
CA SER A 119 0.12 6.86 -4.80
C SER A 119 -0.89 7.90 -4.32
N GLY A 120 -1.49 8.68 -5.23
CA GLY A 120 -2.65 9.54 -4.96
C GLY A 120 -3.92 8.72 -4.68
N LEU A 121 -4.20 7.69 -5.48
CA LEU A 121 -5.34 6.80 -5.30
C LEU A 121 -5.24 6.00 -4.00
N VAL A 122 -4.05 5.50 -3.66
CA VAL A 122 -3.80 4.81 -2.39
C VAL A 122 -4.09 5.70 -1.19
N ARG A 123 -3.67 6.98 -1.23
CA ARG A 123 -4.01 7.95 -0.17
C ARG A 123 -5.50 8.25 -0.11
N ARG A 124 -6.18 8.29 -1.27
CA ARG A 124 -7.64 8.45 -1.35
C ARG A 124 -8.37 7.26 -0.72
N MET A 125 -7.90 6.02 -0.94
CA MET A 125 -8.46 4.83 -0.29
C MET A 125 -8.51 4.99 1.24
N MET A 126 -7.38 5.34 1.87
CA MET A 126 -7.34 5.60 3.32
C MET A 126 -8.27 6.75 3.72
N ALA A 127 -8.22 7.88 3.00
CA ALA A 127 -8.99 9.07 3.33
C ALA A 127 -10.51 8.85 3.23
N GLU A 128 -10.95 7.96 2.33
CA GLU A 128 -12.36 7.59 2.15
C GLU A 128 -12.78 6.40 3.06
N GLY A 129 -11.87 5.92 3.92
CA GLY A 129 -12.15 4.90 4.95
C GLY A 129 -12.08 3.46 4.46
N HIS A 130 -11.50 3.22 3.29
CA HIS A 130 -11.22 1.85 2.81
C HIS A 130 -10.02 1.27 3.55
N GLN A 131 -9.94 -0.06 3.59
CA GLN A 131 -8.76 -0.74 4.10
C GLN A 131 -7.78 -0.99 2.96
N ILE A 132 -6.50 -0.78 3.23
CA ILE A 132 -5.40 -1.11 2.32
C ILE A 132 -4.69 -2.32 2.92
N ALA A 133 -4.48 -3.33 2.10
CA ALA A 133 -3.86 -4.58 2.46
C ALA A 133 -2.74 -4.94 1.47
N HIS A 134 -1.87 -5.85 1.88
CA HIS A 134 -0.68 -6.24 1.16
C HIS A 134 -0.98 -7.34 0.13
N HIS A 135 -0.41 -7.26 -1.07
CA HIS A 135 -0.49 -8.31 -2.09
C HIS A 135 0.86 -8.66 -2.72
N SER A 136 1.92 -8.66 -1.91
CA SER A 136 3.33 -8.85 -2.29
C SER A 136 3.93 -7.70 -3.10
N TRP A 137 5.22 -7.81 -3.40
CA TRP A 137 5.95 -6.81 -4.15
C TRP A 137 5.73 -6.96 -5.65
N SER A 138 5.90 -8.17 -6.19
CA SER A 138 5.89 -8.45 -7.63
C SER A 138 4.92 -9.56 -8.05
N HIS A 139 3.93 -9.86 -7.20
CA HIS A 139 2.85 -10.81 -7.47
C HIS A 139 3.37 -12.23 -7.77
N GLN A 140 4.41 -12.66 -7.07
CA GLN A 140 4.96 -14.02 -7.22
C GLN A 140 4.14 -15.02 -6.40
N ASP A 141 4.06 -16.27 -6.87
CA ASP A 141 3.44 -17.35 -6.10
C ASP A 141 4.27 -17.63 -4.83
N MET A 142 3.70 -17.28 -3.69
CA MET A 142 4.40 -17.33 -2.41
C MET A 142 4.68 -18.75 -1.94
N SER A 143 4.06 -19.78 -2.52
CA SER A 143 4.32 -21.18 -2.17
C SER A 143 5.56 -21.74 -2.86
N VAL A 144 5.94 -21.21 -4.04
CA VAL A 144 7.07 -21.74 -4.83
C VAL A 144 8.40 -21.06 -4.53
N LEU A 145 8.36 -19.88 -3.91
CA LEU A 145 9.55 -19.14 -3.50
C LEU A 145 10.27 -19.81 -2.33
N ASP A 146 11.59 -19.69 -2.28
CA ASP A 146 12.34 -19.97 -1.05
C ASP A 146 12.03 -18.96 0.07
N ALA A 147 12.49 -19.23 1.29
CA ALA A 147 12.17 -18.43 2.46
C ALA A 147 12.66 -16.97 2.34
N ASP A 148 13.88 -16.76 1.80
CA ASP A 148 14.49 -15.44 1.72
C ASP A 148 13.81 -14.58 0.64
N THR A 149 13.54 -15.15 -0.54
CA THR A 149 12.84 -14.46 -1.63
C THR A 149 11.41 -14.12 -1.23
N ARG A 150 10.71 -15.06 -0.57
CA ARG A 150 9.37 -14.82 -0.04
C ARG A 150 9.36 -13.73 1.04
N LYS A 151 10.47 -13.55 1.77
CA LYS A 151 10.58 -12.53 2.81
C LYS A 151 10.85 -11.18 2.17
N ASP A 152 11.69 -11.15 1.14
CA ASP A 152 11.98 -9.96 0.33
C ASP A 152 10.69 -9.42 -0.32
N GLU A 153 9.87 -10.29 -0.90
CA GLU A 153 8.57 -9.94 -1.49
C GLU A 153 7.64 -9.22 -0.50
N ILE A 154 7.68 -9.59 0.78
CA ILE A 154 6.87 -8.96 1.82
C ILE A 154 7.52 -7.66 2.29
N VAL A 155 8.79 -7.71 2.69
CA VAL A 155 9.50 -6.58 3.30
C VAL A 155 9.63 -5.39 2.33
N ARG A 156 9.89 -5.62 1.05
CA ARG A 156 9.98 -4.53 0.07
C ARG A 156 8.63 -3.87 -0.17
N ALA A 157 7.56 -4.65 -0.18
CA ALA A 157 6.22 -4.10 -0.31
C ALA A 157 5.84 -3.31 0.94
N GLU A 158 6.16 -3.78 2.15
CA GLU A 158 6.01 -3.00 3.39
C GLU A 158 6.70 -1.64 3.31
N GLU A 159 7.94 -1.59 2.81
CA GLU A 159 8.69 -0.34 2.62
C GLU A 159 8.00 0.62 1.64
N ALA A 160 7.46 0.10 0.53
CA ALA A 160 6.67 0.92 -0.41
C ALA A 160 5.36 1.42 0.20
N PHE A 161 4.64 0.58 0.96
CA PHE A 161 3.46 1.02 1.70
C PHE A 161 3.82 2.12 2.68
N ALA A 162 4.88 1.96 3.46
CA ALA A 162 5.31 2.94 4.44
C ALA A 162 5.68 4.28 3.80
N ASN A 163 6.25 4.29 2.60
CA ASN A 163 6.51 5.52 1.84
C ASN A 163 5.24 6.26 1.40
N VAL A 164 4.14 5.54 1.13
CA VAL A 164 2.88 6.12 0.64
C VAL A 164 1.91 6.45 1.77
N LEU A 165 1.89 5.64 2.84
CA LEU A 165 0.94 5.72 3.95
C LEU A 165 1.48 6.49 5.16
N GLY A 166 2.59 7.22 4.99
CA GLY A 166 3.12 8.12 6.02
C GLY A 166 3.80 7.38 7.17
N GLY A 167 4.58 6.35 6.86
CA GLY A 167 5.31 5.55 7.84
C GLY A 167 4.60 4.27 8.26
N ARG A 168 3.42 3.96 7.72
CA ARG A 168 2.63 2.78 8.08
C ARG A 168 2.59 1.72 6.98
N PHE A 169 2.49 0.45 7.34
CA PHE A 169 2.27 -0.64 6.38
C PHE A 169 1.20 -1.62 6.87
N PRO A 170 0.50 -2.34 5.97
CA PRO A 170 -0.61 -3.22 6.37
C PRO A 170 -0.18 -4.43 7.21
N THR A 171 -1.08 -4.91 8.07
CA THR A 171 -0.98 -6.20 8.79
C THR A 171 -1.81 -7.31 8.13
N TYR A 172 -2.58 -6.98 7.09
CA TYR A 172 -3.37 -7.90 6.30
C TYR A 172 -2.67 -8.22 4.99
N PHE A 173 -2.62 -9.50 4.63
CA PHE A 173 -1.97 -10.00 3.44
C PHE A 173 -2.88 -10.99 2.71
N ARG A 174 -3.02 -10.82 1.40
CA ARG A 174 -3.52 -11.87 0.52
C ARG A 174 -2.37 -12.41 -0.33
N PRO A 175 -2.11 -13.72 -0.32
CA PRO A 175 -1.08 -14.28 -1.19
C PRO A 175 -1.55 -14.25 -2.65
N PRO A 176 -0.71 -13.83 -3.60
CA PRO A 176 -0.96 -14.01 -5.03
C PRO A 176 -1.47 -15.41 -5.36
N TYR A 177 -2.45 -15.48 -6.27
CA TYR A 177 -3.12 -16.72 -6.69
C TYR A 177 -3.85 -17.48 -5.57
N GLY A 178 -4.00 -16.90 -4.37
CA GLY A 178 -4.49 -17.62 -3.18
C GLY A 178 -3.52 -18.71 -2.69
N SER A 179 -2.30 -18.75 -3.24
CA SER A 179 -1.33 -19.82 -3.02
C SER A 179 -0.42 -19.53 -1.83
N CYS A 180 -0.62 -20.23 -0.72
CA CYS A 180 0.22 -20.10 0.48
C CYS A 180 0.30 -21.41 1.25
N ASN A 181 1.34 -22.21 0.98
CA ASN A 181 1.64 -23.45 1.69
C ASN A 181 2.07 -23.24 3.15
N ALA A 182 2.37 -24.33 3.87
CA ALA A 182 2.75 -24.28 5.29
C ALA A 182 3.95 -23.35 5.56
N ASP A 183 4.96 -23.34 4.67
CA ASP A 183 6.11 -22.44 4.79
C ASP A 183 5.71 -20.97 4.61
N CYS A 184 4.75 -20.71 3.71
CA CYS A 184 4.22 -19.37 3.44
C CYS A 184 3.47 -18.85 4.66
N LEU A 185 2.57 -19.68 5.21
CA LEU A 185 1.81 -19.36 6.40
C LEU A 185 2.70 -19.16 7.62
N ALA A 186 3.71 -20.01 7.81
CA ALA A 186 4.70 -19.86 8.87
C ALA A 186 5.50 -18.55 8.73
N GLN A 187 5.83 -18.16 7.49
CA GLN A 187 6.50 -16.90 7.23
C GLN A 187 5.60 -15.67 7.46
N ALA A 188 4.36 -15.72 6.97
CA ALA A 188 3.35 -14.69 7.22
C ALA A 188 3.14 -14.51 8.73
N ARG A 189 3.08 -15.62 9.49
CA ARG A 189 3.03 -15.59 10.96
C ARG A 189 4.24 -14.87 11.55
N ARG A 190 5.46 -15.25 11.16
CA ARG A 190 6.70 -14.61 11.67
C ARG A 190 6.75 -13.11 11.37
N LEU A 191 6.16 -12.68 10.25
CA LEU A 191 6.09 -11.28 9.85
C LEU A 191 4.84 -10.56 10.37
N GLY A 192 3.98 -11.26 11.13
CA GLY A 192 2.81 -10.67 11.78
C GLY A 192 1.70 -10.29 10.80
N TYR A 193 1.36 -11.20 9.88
CA TYR A 193 0.28 -11.04 8.91
C TYR A 193 -0.96 -11.91 9.19
N HIS A 194 -2.13 -11.30 9.07
CA HIS A 194 -3.40 -11.99 8.85
C HIS A 194 -3.47 -12.40 7.38
N VAL A 195 -3.68 -13.69 7.10
CA VAL A 195 -3.70 -14.22 5.73
C VAL A 195 -5.14 -14.34 5.27
N VAL A 196 -5.55 -13.52 4.30
CA VAL A 196 -6.93 -13.44 3.84
C VAL A 196 -7.04 -13.91 2.40
N THR A 197 -7.88 -14.91 2.15
CA THR A 197 -8.29 -15.32 0.81
C THR A 197 -9.75 -14.91 0.60
N TRP A 198 -10.63 -15.82 0.16
CA TRP A 198 -12.02 -15.52 -0.17
C TRP A 198 -12.87 -16.80 -0.06
N ASP A 199 -14.17 -16.62 0.12
CA ASP A 199 -15.19 -17.67 0.01
C ASP A 199 -16.18 -17.39 -1.15
N VAL A 200 -16.03 -16.25 -1.84
CA VAL A 200 -16.72 -15.93 -3.09
C VAL A 200 -15.70 -15.46 -4.12
N ASP A 201 -15.46 -16.29 -5.14
CA ASP A 201 -14.66 -15.91 -6.30
C ASP A 201 -15.59 -15.40 -7.41
N SER A 202 -15.22 -14.30 -8.04
CA SER A 202 -15.98 -13.74 -9.17
C SER A 202 -15.49 -14.22 -10.53
N ASP A 203 -14.31 -14.86 -10.61
CA ASP A 203 -13.63 -15.19 -11.88
C ASP A 203 -13.61 -14.01 -12.87
N ASP A 204 -13.59 -12.78 -12.37
CA ASP A 204 -13.75 -11.57 -13.17
C ASP A 204 -12.62 -11.44 -14.21
N TRP A 205 -11.40 -11.77 -13.84
CA TRP A 205 -10.24 -11.87 -14.75
C TRP A 205 -10.48 -12.79 -15.94
N ARG A 206 -11.30 -13.85 -15.77
CA ARG A 206 -11.61 -14.83 -16.81
C ARG A 206 -12.73 -14.36 -17.73
N TYR A 207 -13.72 -13.66 -17.20
CA TYR A 207 -14.96 -13.34 -17.90
C TYR A 207 -15.08 -11.87 -18.33
N GLN A 208 -13.97 -11.26 -18.75
CA GLN A 208 -13.97 -9.85 -19.19
C GLN A 208 -14.94 -9.53 -20.33
N THR A 209 -15.25 -10.48 -21.23
CA THR A 209 -16.24 -10.28 -22.30
C THR A 209 -17.64 -10.82 -21.97
N GLU A 210 -17.79 -11.49 -20.83
CA GLU A 210 -19.02 -12.16 -20.39
C GLU A 210 -19.24 -11.91 -18.89
N ILE A 211 -19.10 -10.65 -18.46
CA ILE A 211 -19.04 -10.28 -17.04
C ILE A 211 -20.30 -10.66 -16.25
N GLU A 212 -21.42 -10.92 -16.95
CA GLU A 212 -22.63 -11.54 -16.39
C GLU A 212 -22.36 -12.86 -15.65
N ARG A 213 -21.33 -13.61 -16.07
CA ARG A 213 -20.93 -14.85 -15.42
C ARG A 213 -20.36 -14.55 -14.03
N SER A 214 -19.51 -13.54 -13.92
CA SER A 214 -18.99 -13.04 -12.64
C SER A 214 -20.08 -12.47 -11.75
N GLU A 215 -21.03 -11.73 -12.33
CA GLU A 215 -22.22 -11.25 -11.60
C GLU A 215 -22.99 -12.43 -10.97
N ARG A 216 -23.24 -13.50 -11.73
CA ARG A 216 -23.90 -14.71 -11.23
C ARG A 216 -23.09 -15.42 -10.14
N GLN A 217 -21.78 -15.58 -10.32
CA GLN A 217 -20.93 -16.22 -9.32
C GLN A 217 -20.96 -15.47 -7.98
N VAL A 218 -20.90 -14.14 -8.01
CA VAL A 218 -21.00 -13.33 -6.79
C VAL A 218 -22.40 -13.43 -6.18
N GLU A 219 -23.46 -13.38 -6.99
CA GLU A 219 -24.84 -13.53 -6.51
C GLU A 219 -25.06 -14.88 -5.81
N ASP A 220 -24.63 -15.97 -6.43
CA ASP A 220 -24.74 -17.32 -5.90
C ASP A 220 -23.89 -17.50 -4.63
N GLY A 221 -22.64 -17.02 -4.64
CA GLY A 221 -21.75 -17.09 -3.49
C GLY A 221 -22.29 -16.34 -2.27
N VAL A 222 -22.77 -15.11 -2.47
CA VAL A 222 -23.40 -14.33 -1.39
C VAL A 222 -24.71 -14.97 -0.94
N ALA A 223 -25.51 -15.55 -1.85
CA ALA A 223 -26.72 -16.26 -1.48
C ALA A 223 -26.44 -17.53 -0.66
N ALA A 224 -25.29 -18.18 -0.87
CA ALA A 224 -24.82 -19.32 -0.10
C ALA A 224 -24.20 -18.94 1.27
N GLY A 225 -24.17 -17.64 1.61
CA GLY A 225 -23.61 -17.13 2.87
C GLY A 225 -22.13 -16.75 2.79
N GLY A 226 -21.56 -16.73 1.58
CA GLY A 226 -20.23 -16.20 1.35
C GLY A 226 -20.13 -14.70 1.67
N SER A 227 -18.95 -14.26 2.08
CA SER A 227 -18.80 -13.00 2.81
C SER A 227 -17.51 -12.24 2.52
N ILE A 228 -16.49 -12.85 1.91
CA ILE A 228 -15.30 -12.18 1.39
C ILE A 228 -15.23 -12.45 -0.11
N VAL A 229 -15.49 -11.40 -0.90
CA VAL A 229 -15.56 -11.46 -2.37
C VAL A 229 -14.24 -11.05 -2.99
N LEU A 230 -13.66 -11.90 -3.84
CA LEU A 230 -12.52 -11.58 -4.69
C LEU A 230 -12.98 -10.95 -6.03
N ALA A 231 -12.40 -9.81 -6.36
CA ALA A 231 -12.40 -9.20 -7.68
C ALA A 231 -11.07 -8.47 -7.92
N HIS A 232 -10.84 -7.95 -9.13
CA HIS A 232 -9.60 -7.26 -9.49
C HIS A 232 -9.92 -5.90 -10.11
N ASP A 233 -9.43 -4.81 -9.52
CA ASP A 233 -9.73 -3.45 -10.00
C ASP A 233 -8.82 -3.00 -11.16
N ILE A 234 -7.97 -3.90 -11.65
CA ILE A 234 -7.15 -3.75 -12.86
C ILE A 234 -7.93 -3.99 -14.16
N HIS A 235 -9.17 -4.45 -14.06
CA HIS A 235 -10.02 -4.84 -15.17
C HIS A 235 -11.20 -3.89 -15.36
N TYR A 236 -11.42 -3.43 -16.59
CA TYR A 236 -12.45 -2.41 -16.87
C TYR A 236 -13.85 -2.85 -16.44
N ASN A 237 -14.28 -4.06 -16.82
CA ASN A 237 -15.63 -4.55 -16.52
C ASN A 237 -15.81 -4.93 -15.04
N SER A 238 -14.73 -5.35 -14.38
CA SER A 238 -14.70 -5.55 -12.94
C SER A 238 -14.92 -4.23 -12.18
N SER A 239 -14.18 -3.19 -12.58
CA SER A 239 -14.16 -1.87 -11.93
C SER A 239 -15.38 -1.00 -12.22
N THR A 240 -16.12 -1.31 -13.28
CA THR A 240 -17.34 -0.59 -13.66
C THR A 240 -18.57 -1.41 -13.31
N ARG A 241 -18.86 -2.40 -14.14
CA ARG A 241 -20.11 -3.12 -14.14
C ARG A 241 -20.25 -4.08 -12.96
N LEU A 242 -19.26 -4.94 -12.75
CA LEU A 242 -19.31 -5.90 -11.64
C LEU A 242 -19.36 -5.17 -10.29
N THR A 243 -18.54 -4.14 -10.10
CA THR A 243 -18.56 -3.32 -8.87
C THR A 243 -19.93 -2.70 -8.61
N GLN A 244 -20.56 -2.09 -9.63
CA GLN A 244 -21.92 -1.56 -9.51
C GLN A 244 -22.92 -2.66 -9.12
N PHE A 245 -22.88 -3.81 -9.82
CA PHE A 245 -23.74 -4.95 -9.54
C PHE A 245 -23.59 -5.45 -8.11
N MET A 246 -22.35 -5.63 -7.62
CA MET A 246 -22.08 -6.09 -6.26
C MET A 246 -22.69 -5.14 -5.22
N LEU A 247 -22.54 -3.83 -5.41
CA LEU A 247 -23.10 -2.84 -4.49
C LEU A 247 -24.63 -2.86 -4.46
N GLU A 248 -25.26 -2.92 -5.62
CA GLU A 248 -26.72 -3.02 -5.75
C GLU A 248 -27.26 -4.36 -5.21
N LEU A 249 -26.55 -5.47 -5.43
CA LEU A 249 -26.87 -6.78 -4.89
C LEU A 249 -26.90 -6.75 -3.35
N LEU A 250 -25.85 -6.23 -2.73
CA LEU A 250 -25.76 -6.14 -1.27
C LEU A 250 -26.87 -5.25 -0.70
N ALA A 251 -27.12 -4.08 -1.32
CA ALA A 251 -28.22 -3.20 -0.93
C ALA A 251 -29.58 -3.90 -1.00
N ARG A 252 -29.89 -4.61 -2.11
CA ARG A 252 -31.15 -5.37 -2.27
C ARG A 252 -31.29 -6.50 -1.25
N LYS A 253 -30.19 -7.12 -0.83
CA LYS A 253 -30.17 -8.17 0.21
C LYS A 253 -30.12 -7.63 1.64
N GLY A 254 -30.07 -6.30 1.83
CA GLY A 254 -29.94 -5.68 3.15
C GLY A 254 -28.59 -5.96 3.84
N LEU A 255 -27.55 -6.23 3.04
CA LEU A 255 -26.17 -6.45 3.48
C LEU A 255 -25.36 -5.17 3.33
N ARG A 256 -24.39 -4.96 4.23
CA ARG A 256 -23.46 -3.83 4.15
C ARG A 256 -22.11 -4.26 3.57
N ALA A 257 -21.61 -3.48 2.61
CA ALA A 257 -20.23 -3.58 2.15
C ALA A 257 -19.28 -2.92 3.16
N VAL A 258 -18.36 -3.70 3.73
CA VAL A 258 -17.43 -3.28 4.80
C VAL A 258 -15.98 -3.64 4.45
N THR A 259 -15.02 -3.14 5.24
CA THR A 259 -13.62 -3.60 5.14
C THR A 259 -13.47 -5.02 5.71
N VAL A 260 -12.42 -5.74 5.33
CA VAL A 260 -12.10 -7.06 5.89
C VAL A 260 -11.88 -6.97 7.40
N GLY A 261 -11.22 -5.92 7.87
CA GLY A 261 -11.07 -5.65 9.30
C GLY A 261 -12.41 -5.51 10.04
N GLU A 262 -13.35 -4.71 9.54
CA GLU A 262 -14.69 -4.60 10.15
C GLU A 262 -15.46 -5.94 10.08
N CYS A 263 -15.34 -6.64 8.96
CA CYS A 263 -15.89 -7.98 8.72
C CYS A 263 -15.39 -9.02 9.75
N LEU A 264 -14.15 -8.87 10.22
CA LEU A 264 -13.51 -9.71 11.23
C LEU A 264 -13.60 -9.15 12.66
N GLU A 265 -14.29 -8.02 12.84
CA GLU A 265 -14.41 -7.29 14.10
C GLU A 265 -13.04 -6.82 14.65
N ASP A 266 -12.10 -6.51 13.76
CA ASP A 266 -10.79 -5.98 14.10
C ASP A 266 -10.81 -4.43 14.09
N PRO A 267 -10.46 -3.77 15.21
CA PRO A 267 -10.34 -2.32 15.26
C PRO A 267 -9.37 -1.74 14.21
N ALA A 268 -9.70 -0.58 13.64
CA ALA A 268 -8.96 0.00 12.52
C ALA A 268 -7.50 0.37 12.86
N GLU A 269 -7.21 0.61 14.13
CA GLU A 269 -5.85 0.82 14.66
C GLU A 269 -4.94 -0.41 14.54
N PHE A 270 -5.48 -1.61 14.37
CA PHE A 270 -4.70 -2.86 14.24
C PHE A 270 -4.44 -3.27 12.78
N TRP A 271 -5.07 -2.60 11.81
CA TRP A 271 -4.92 -2.92 10.38
C TRP A 271 -3.54 -2.53 9.83
N TYR A 272 -2.79 -1.69 10.55
CA TYR A 272 -1.50 -1.15 10.11
C TYR A 272 -0.47 -1.18 11.23
N ARG A 273 0.80 -1.27 10.83
CA ARG A 273 1.97 -1.20 11.70
C ARG A 273 2.85 -0.01 11.32
N GLU A 274 3.49 0.60 12.31
CA GLU A 274 4.46 1.68 12.09
C GLU A 274 5.83 1.12 11.68
N ALA A 275 6.43 1.71 10.64
CA ALA A 275 7.77 1.39 10.13
C ALA A 275 8.89 2.08 10.92
N SER A 276 8.60 3.10 11.75
CA SER A 276 9.55 3.60 12.76
C SER A 276 8.90 4.36 13.91
N ALA A 277 9.28 4.00 15.14
CA ALA A 277 9.87 4.96 16.06
C ALA A 277 11.16 4.33 16.64
N SER A 278 12.32 4.90 16.31
CA SER A 278 13.45 4.82 17.24
C SER A 278 13.01 5.47 18.55
N SER A 279 13.01 4.71 19.64
CA SER A 279 13.13 5.15 21.03
C SER A 279 12.31 6.38 21.48
N GLY A 280 11.28 6.16 22.29
CA GLY A 280 10.57 7.21 23.05
C GLY A 280 10.27 6.81 24.50
N SER A 281 11.28 6.96 25.37
CA SER A 281 11.23 7.44 26.77
C SER A 281 10.06 7.05 27.71
N GLY A 282 10.38 6.40 28.85
CA GLY A 282 9.55 6.52 30.06
C GLY A 282 9.78 5.58 31.26
N SER A 283 10.97 5.53 31.87
CA SER A 283 11.07 5.52 33.35
C SER A 283 12.49 5.74 33.85
N SER A 284 12.62 6.81 34.63
CA SER A 284 13.80 7.26 35.33
C SER A 284 14.21 6.28 36.44
N ALA A 285 15.43 5.78 36.38
CA ALA A 285 16.15 5.35 37.58
C ALA A 285 17.63 5.69 37.40
N ALA A 286 18.13 6.54 38.30
CA ALA A 286 19.48 7.08 38.30
C ALA A 286 20.54 5.97 38.44
N THR A 287 21.64 6.06 37.69
CA THR A 287 22.88 5.39 38.08
C THR A 287 24.12 6.14 37.56
N ALA A 288 25.15 6.17 38.40
CA ALA A 288 26.35 7.01 38.42
C ALA A 288 27.33 6.79 37.22
N PRO A 289 28.36 7.67 37.03
CA PRO A 289 29.14 7.73 35.80
C PRO A 289 30.27 6.69 35.76
N SER A 290 30.39 5.96 34.65
CA SER A 290 31.49 5.01 34.40
C SER A 290 32.42 5.49 33.26
N LYS A 291 33.73 5.36 33.51
CA LYS A 291 34.91 5.77 32.70
C LYS A 291 34.92 5.32 31.22
N PRO A 292 35.65 6.02 30.33
CA PRO A 292 35.76 5.67 28.90
C PRO A 292 36.75 4.51 28.63
N LYS A 293 36.40 3.63 27.68
CA LYS A 293 37.24 2.51 27.17
C LYS A 293 38.00 2.94 25.89
N PRO A 294 39.18 2.35 25.59
CA PRO A 294 40.14 2.90 24.61
C PRO A 294 39.93 2.40 23.17
N LYS A 295 40.40 3.21 22.20
CA LYS A 295 40.46 2.92 20.75
C LYS A 295 41.43 1.77 20.42
N PRO A 296 41.14 0.89 19.43
CA PRO A 296 42.12 0.00 18.85
C PRO A 296 42.94 0.66 17.72
N LYS A 297 44.20 0.25 17.60
CA LYS A 297 45.22 0.66 16.61
C LYS A 297 45.10 -0.16 15.30
N PRO A 298 45.64 0.32 14.16
CA PRO A 298 45.55 -0.34 12.85
C PRO A 298 46.66 -1.38 12.62
N GLY A 299 46.32 -2.49 11.94
CA GLY A 299 47.24 -3.59 11.65
C GLY A 299 47.30 -3.97 10.15
N ALA A 300 48.51 -3.81 9.60
CA ALA A 300 49.21 -4.54 8.54
C ALA A 300 48.55 -4.88 7.18
N THR A 301 49.17 -4.31 6.14
CA THR A 301 48.97 -4.48 4.69
C THR A 301 49.59 -5.76 4.11
N SER A 302 48.78 -6.62 3.50
CA SER A 302 49.19 -7.49 2.38
C SER A 302 48.78 -6.81 1.06
N LYS A 303 49.61 -6.87 0.01
CA LYS A 303 49.34 -6.23 -1.30
C LYS A 303 48.12 -6.85 -1.99
N LEU A 304 46.93 -6.34 -1.69
CA LEU A 304 45.69 -6.71 -2.36
C LEU A 304 45.64 -6.08 -3.76
N LYS A 305 45.04 -6.78 -4.73
CA LYS A 305 44.80 -6.31 -6.10
C LYS A 305 43.60 -5.37 -6.13
N ALA A 306 43.66 -4.30 -6.92
CA ALA A 306 42.51 -3.41 -7.08
C ALA A 306 41.35 -4.12 -7.82
N SER A 307 40.12 -3.90 -7.37
CA SER A 307 38.92 -4.48 -7.98
C SER A 307 38.70 -3.99 -9.41
N THR A 308 38.48 -4.93 -10.34
CA THR A 308 38.15 -4.66 -11.74
C THR A 308 36.66 -4.80 -12.06
N ASP A 309 35.90 -5.52 -11.23
CA ASP A 309 34.50 -5.88 -11.44
C ASP A 309 33.57 -5.34 -10.33
N GLY A 310 34.10 -4.54 -9.41
CA GLY A 310 33.37 -3.99 -8.28
C GLY A 310 33.27 -4.93 -7.08
N ARG A 311 33.91 -6.11 -7.11
CA ARG A 311 33.94 -7.04 -5.97
C ARG A 311 35.19 -6.89 -5.11
N CYS A 312 35.09 -7.29 -3.85
CA CYS A 312 36.19 -7.29 -2.88
C CYS A 312 36.15 -8.49 -1.94
N GLY A 313 37.30 -8.84 -1.36
CA GLY A 313 37.50 -10.08 -0.62
C GLY A 313 38.61 -10.94 -1.21
N GLY A 314 39.11 -11.90 -0.43
CA GLY A 314 40.20 -12.79 -0.87
C GLY A 314 41.52 -12.04 -1.04
N ASP A 315 41.95 -11.83 -2.28
CA ASP A 315 43.14 -11.05 -2.63
C ASP A 315 42.79 -9.69 -3.30
N VAL A 316 41.53 -9.25 -3.25
CA VAL A 316 41.02 -8.05 -3.94
C VAL A 316 40.55 -6.94 -2.97
N THR A 317 40.95 -5.69 -3.23
CA THR A 317 40.61 -4.48 -2.46
C THR A 317 39.81 -3.46 -3.28
N CYS A 318 39.01 -2.67 -2.57
CA CYS A 318 38.29 -1.51 -3.09
C CYS A 318 39.12 -0.22 -3.09
N SER A 319 40.31 -0.24 -2.49
CA SER A 319 41.20 0.93 -2.45
C SER A 319 41.54 1.41 -3.86
N ASP A 320 41.39 2.71 -4.08
CA ASP A 320 41.72 3.41 -5.34
C ASP A 320 40.92 2.94 -6.58
N THR A 321 39.70 2.44 -6.37
CA THR A 321 38.77 2.05 -7.46
C THR A 321 37.66 3.09 -7.64
N HIS A 322 37.10 3.19 -8.86
CA HIS A 322 36.00 4.12 -9.17
C HIS A 322 34.65 3.70 -8.57
N TRP A 323 34.55 2.48 -8.03
CA TRP A 323 33.35 1.95 -7.36
C TRP A 323 33.18 2.52 -5.94
N GLY A 324 34.27 2.92 -5.30
CA GLY A 324 34.30 3.44 -3.93
C GLY A 324 35.27 2.66 -3.04
N SER A 325 35.76 3.28 -1.96
CA SER A 325 36.90 2.75 -1.18
C SER A 325 36.53 1.72 -0.12
N CYS A 326 35.24 1.48 0.15
CA CYS A 326 34.77 0.59 1.20
C CYS A 326 34.37 -0.78 0.64
N CYS A 327 34.69 -1.85 1.37
CA CYS A 327 34.28 -3.22 1.04
C CYS A 327 33.14 -3.65 1.94
N SER A 328 31.94 -3.82 1.38
CA SER A 328 30.76 -4.22 2.14
C SER A 328 30.89 -5.63 2.72
N ARG A 329 30.03 -5.98 3.69
CA ARG A 329 29.92 -7.34 4.24
C ARG A 329 29.60 -8.42 3.20
N TYR A 330 29.17 -8.02 2.00
CA TYR A 330 28.77 -8.91 0.90
C TYR A 330 29.84 -8.99 -0.20
N GLY A 331 31.01 -8.38 0.00
CA GLY A 331 32.12 -8.44 -0.95
C GLY A 331 31.96 -7.52 -2.16
N TRP A 332 31.37 -6.34 -1.96
CA TRP A 332 31.21 -5.33 -3.01
C TRP A 332 31.85 -4.00 -2.62
N CYS A 333 32.42 -3.30 -3.60
CA CYS A 333 33.02 -1.98 -3.47
C CYS A 333 31.97 -0.88 -3.59
N GLY A 334 32.05 0.11 -2.68
CA GLY A 334 31.14 1.25 -2.66
C GLY A 334 31.62 2.37 -1.75
N SER A 335 30.96 3.53 -1.84
CA SER A 335 31.21 4.69 -0.97
C SER A 335 30.02 5.03 -0.05
N THR A 336 28.96 4.23 -0.07
CA THR A 336 27.76 4.48 0.76
C THR A 336 27.93 3.90 2.16
N ALA A 337 27.09 4.35 3.09
CA ALA A 337 27.03 3.82 4.46
C ALA A 337 26.90 2.29 4.50
N ASP A 338 26.18 1.68 3.56
CA ASP A 338 26.01 0.22 3.49
C ASP A 338 27.30 -0.53 3.15
N HIS A 339 28.26 0.15 2.53
CA HIS A 339 29.58 -0.37 2.21
C HIS A 339 30.60 -0.05 3.30
N CYS A 340 30.51 1.12 3.94
CA CYS A 340 31.52 1.64 4.86
C CYS A 340 31.24 1.38 6.36
N ASN A 341 29.99 1.13 6.76
CA ASN A 341 29.59 1.01 8.16
C ASN A 341 29.50 -0.47 8.63
N ALA A 342 28.37 -0.88 9.23
CA ALA A 342 28.25 -2.16 9.92
C ALA A 342 28.50 -3.36 8.99
N GLY A 343 29.58 -4.11 9.27
CA GLY A 343 30.01 -5.27 8.50
C GLY A 343 30.98 -4.95 7.36
N CYS A 344 31.41 -3.69 7.21
CA CYS A 344 32.49 -3.34 6.30
C CYS A 344 33.76 -4.16 6.61
N GLN A 345 34.34 -4.76 5.58
CA GLN A 345 35.50 -5.63 5.68
C GLN A 345 36.77 -4.78 5.62
N SER A 346 37.29 -4.38 6.78
CA SER A 346 38.45 -3.46 6.89
C SER A 346 39.76 -4.01 6.34
N GLN A 347 39.80 -5.31 6.01
CA GLN A 347 40.91 -5.93 5.31
C GLN A 347 40.93 -5.57 3.81
N PHE A 348 39.76 -5.33 3.20
CA PHE A 348 39.60 -5.14 1.75
C PHE A 348 39.07 -3.74 1.36
N GLY A 349 38.87 -2.84 2.33
CA GLY A 349 38.39 -1.48 2.10
C GLY A 349 38.50 -0.57 3.33
N GLN A 350 38.22 0.71 3.16
CA GLN A 350 38.28 1.73 4.20
C GLN A 350 36.95 1.81 4.96
N CYS A 351 36.90 1.29 6.18
CA CYS A 351 35.67 1.29 7.01
C CYS A 351 35.66 2.46 7.99
N THR A 352 34.45 2.95 8.33
CA THR A 352 34.24 4.12 9.19
C THR A 352 33.49 3.80 10.48
#